data_AF-A0A3D2QHZ6-F1
#
_entry.id   AF-A0A3D2QHZ6-F1
#
_cell.length_a   1.000
_cell.length_b   1.000
_cell.length_c   1.000
_cell.angle_alpha   90.00
_cell.angle_beta   90.00
_cell.angle_gamma   90.00
#
_symmetry.space_group_name_H-M   'P 1'
#
loop_
_entity.id
_entity.type
_entity.pdbx_description
1 polymer ?
#
loop_
_entity_poly.entity_id
_entity_poly.type
_entity_poly.pdbx_seq_one_letter_code
_entity_poly.pdbx_strand_id
1 'polypeptide(L)'
;MNLYIWRHNKTYHSHSMIDEPCVLNEFYLDALAVVAAPSVDEALQMLAARNEGWRVEDLRKLEPQVIPLDEGGVVFTQVRGAIDHL
;
A
#
# COMPACT_ATOMS: atom_id res chain seq x y z
N MET A 1 2.75 12.74 13.94
CA MET A 1 3.38 11.87 12.92
C MET A 1 2.62 10.56 12.95
N ASN A 2 2.26 10.02 11.79
CA ASN A 2 1.57 8.75 11.66
C ASN A 2 2.25 7.89 10.60
N LEU A 3 2.04 6.59 10.65
CA LEU A 3 2.27 5.70 9.51
C LEU A 3 1.00 5.59 8.68
N TYR A 4 1.12 5.80 7.38
CA TYR A 4 0.10 5.58 6.37
C TYR A 4 0.47 4.33 5.59
N ILE A 5 -0.41 3.32 5.63
CA ILE A 5 -0.18 2.01 5.03
C ILE A 5 -1.24 1.77 3.96
N TRP A 6 -0.80 1.63 2.71
CA TRP A 6 -1.62 1.15 1.61
C TRP A 6 -1.18 -0.25 1.23
N ARG A 7 -2.14 -1.17 1.15
CA ARG A 7 -1.90 -2.51 0.61
C ARG A 7 -2.96 -2.84 -0.42
N HIS A 8 -2.52 -3.29 -1.59
CA HIS A 8 -3.42 -3.72 -2.64
C HIS A 8 -2.93 -5.02 -3.27
N ASN A 9 -3.79 -6.03 -3.29
CA ASN A 9 -3.51 -7.35 -3.83
C ASN A 9 -4.29 -7.57 -5.12
N LYS A 10 -3.60 -7.99 -6.18
CA LYS A 10 -4.25 -8.44 -7.41
C LYS A 10 -4.22 -9.97 -7.43
N THR A 11 -5.39 -10.58 -7.41
CA THR A 11 -5.54 -12.04 -7.64
C THR A 11 -5.70 -12.31 -9.14
N TYR A 12 -5.25 -13.46 -9.62
CA TYR A 12 -5.27 -13.81 -11.05
C TYR A 12 -6.65 -13.61 -11.70
N HIS A 13 -6.60 -13.03 -12.89
CA HIS A 13 -7.63 -12.30 -13.61
C HIS A 13 -8.93 -13.07 -13.92
N SER A 14 -10.08 -12.45 -13.66
CA SER A 14 -11.35 -12.75 -14.34
C SER A 14 -11.82 -11.53 -15.15
N HIS A 15 -12.56 -11.76 -16.24
CA HIS A 15 -12.83 -10.85 -17.36
C HIS A 15 -13.54 -9.49 -17.07
N SER A 16 -13.62 -9.01 -15.82
CA SER A 16 -14.37 -7.80 -15.48
C SER A 16 -13.61 -6.91 -14.49
N MET A 17 -12.48 -6.32 -14.91
CA MET A 17 -11.63 -5.43 -14.07
C MET A 17 -11.54 -4.00 -14.62
N ILE A 18 -12.63 -3.46 -15.18
CA ILE A 18 -12.65 -2.06 -15.65
C ILE A 18 -12.55 -1.08 -14.45
N ASP A 19 -13.03 -1.46 -13.27
CA ASP A 19 -13.12 -0.60 -12.09
C ASP A 19 -12.19 -1.02 -10.92
N GLU A 20 -11.29 -1.99 -11.11
CA GLU A 20 -10.42 -2.42 -10.02
C GLU A 20 -9.29 -1.41 -9.79
N PRO A 21 -9.07 -0.96 -8.53
CA PRO A 21 -8.05 0.04 -8.24
C PRO A 21 -6.67 -0.45 -8.66
N CYS A 22 -5.95 0.41 -9.39
CA CYS A 22 -4.60 0.13 -9.84
C CYS A 22 -3.64 1.11 -9.18
N VAL A 23 -2.98 0.69 -8.10
CA VAL A 23 -2.13 1.59 -7.29
C VAL A 23 -0.70 1.76 -7.80
N LEU A 24 -0.29 1.02 -8.82
CA LEU A 24 1.05 1.06 -9.43
C LEU A 24 0.92 0.95 -10.95
N ASN A 25 1.76 1.67 -11.69
CA ASN A 25 1.79 1.64 -13.15
C ASN A 25 2.28 0.29 -13.71
N GLU A 26 3.16 -0.40 -12.98
CA GLU A 26 3.69 -1.70 -13.35
C GLU A 26 2.79 -2.85 -12.87
N PHE A 27 3.04 -4.06 -13.38
CA PHE A 27 2.34 -5.26 -12.92
C PHE A 27 2.79 -5.63 -11.50
N TYR A 28 1.83 -5.98 -10.64
CA TYR A 28 2.08 -6.46 -9.29
C TYR A 28 1.00 -7.44 -8.85
N LEU A 29 1.36 -8.33 -7.92
CA LEU A 29 0.43 -9.22 -7.23
C LEU A 29 0.11 -8.74 -5.80
N ASP A 30 1.07 -8.07 -5.16
CA ASP A 30 0.95 -7.49 -3.80
C ASP A 30 1.76 -6.20 -3.78
N ALA A 31 1.07 -5.06 -3.75
CA ALA A 31 1.66 -3.74 -3.59
C ALA A 31 1.48 -3.28 -2.15
N LEU A 32 2.56 -2.84 -1.50
CA LEU A 32 2.56 -2.31 -0.14
C LEU A 32 3.36 -1.00 -0.12
N ALA A 33 2.71 0.10 0.26
CA ALA A 33 3.36 1.37 0.58
C ALA A 33 3.17 1.67 2.06
N VAL A 34 4.27 1.96 2.76
CA VAL A 34 4.27 2.38 4.17
C VAL A 34 5.03 3.69 4.26
N VAL A 35 4.37 4.74 4.74
CA VAL A 35 4.94 6.09 4.76
C VAL A 35 4.72 6.74 6.12
N ALA A 36 5.78 7.20 6.77
CA ALA A 36 5.68 8.02 7.96
C ALA A 36 5.53 9.49 7.56
N ALA A 37 4.41 10.12 7.91
CA ALA A 37 4.17 11.53 7.59
C ALA A 37 3.27 12.24 8.64
N PRO A 38 3.25 13.58 8.68
CA PRO A 38 2.30 14.35 9.48
C PRO A 38 0.85 14.24 8.97
N SER A 39 0.66 14.07 7.67
CA SER A 39 -0.64 14.03 7.00
C SER A 39 -0.67 13.03 5.83
N VAL A 40 -1.87 12.63 5.40
CA VAL A 40 -2.02 11.74 4.24
C VAL A 40 -1.55 12.40 2.95
N ASP A 41 -1.76 13.72 2.80
CA ASP A 41 -1.33 14.46 1.62
C ASP A 41 0.20 14.53 1.53
N GLU A 42 0.89 14.74 2.65
CA GLU A 42 2.35 14.67 2.69
C GLU A 42 2.85 13.25 2.37
N ALA A 43 2.21 12.20 2.90
CA ALA A 43 2.57 10.83 2.58
C ALA A 43 2.45 10.52 1.08
N LEU A 44 1.36 10.97 0.44
CA LEU A 44 1.17 10.82 -1.02
C LEU A 44 2.20 11.63 -1.82
N GLN A 45 2.51 12.85 -1.40
CA GLN A 45 3.57 13.67 -2.02
C GLN A 45 4.94 12.99 -1.94
N MET A 46 5.27 12.39 -0.80
CA MET A 46 6.51 11.63 -0.63
C MET A 46 6.57 10.41 -1.57
N LEU A 47 5.46 9.69 -1.75
CA LEU A 47 5.39 8.59 -2.72
C LEU A 47 5.54 9.07 -4.17
N ALA A 48 4.88 10.17 -4.54
CA ALA A 48 5.01 10.77 -5.87
C ALA A 48 6.45 11.22 -6.14
N ALA A 49 7.12 11.82 -5.16
CA ALA A 49 8.49 12.31 -5.28
C ALA A 49 9.52 11.19 -5.53
N ARG A 50 9.22 9.94 -5.16
CA ARG A 50 10.09 8.78 -5.47
C ARG A 50 10.05 8.37 -6.94
N ASN A 51 9.04 8.78 -7.69
CA ASN A 51 8.87 8.48 -9.12
C ASN A 51 8.93 6.97 -9.46
N GLU A 52 8.45 6.11 -8.55
CA GLU A 52 8.44 4.65 -8.69
C GLU A 52 7.15 4.12 -9.34
N GLY A 53 6.35 5.00 -9.97
CA GLY A 53 5.12 4.61 -10.66
C GLY A 53 3.90 4.42 -9.74
N TRP A 54 3.96 4.85 -8.48
CA TRP A 54 2.79 4.86 -7.58
C TRP A 54 1.70 5.80 -8.10
N ARG A 55 0.47 5.30 -8.16
CA ARG A 55 -0.70 6.06 -8.62
C ARG A 55 -1.40 6.71 -7.43
N VAL A 56 -0.95 7.92 -7.07
CA VAL A 56 -1.44 8.65 -5.88
C VAL A 56 -2.95 8.90 -5.90
N GLU A 57 -3.55 9.10 -7.07
CA GLU A 57 -5.01 9.28 -7.21
C GLU A 57 -5.80 8.02 -6.83
N ASP A 58 -5.27 6.83 -7.12
CA ASP A 58 -5.91 5.58 -6.76
C ASP A 58 -5.60 5.18 -5.31
N LEU A 59 -4.40 5.50 -4.81
CA LEU A 59 -4.08 5.40 -3.38
C LEU A 59 -4.98 6.28 -2.53
N ARG A 60 -5.35 7.47 -3.00
CA ARG A 60 -6.28 8.37 -2.30
C ARG A 60 -7.67 7.76 -2.16
N LYS A 61 -8.14 7.00 -3.16
CA LYS A 61 -9.43 6.30 -3.12
C LYS A 61 -9.42 5.04 -2.25
N LEU A 62 -8.26 4.39 -2.11
CA LEU A 62 -8.14 3.13 -1.35
C LEU A 62 -8.21 3.34 0.17
N GLU A 63 -8.01 4.57 0.64
CA GLU A 63 -7.87 4.96 2.07
C GLU A 63 -6.76 4.18 2.82
N PRO A 64 -5.69 4.84 3.30
CA PRO A 64 -4.66 4.14 4.05
C PRO A 64 -5.15 3.70 5.43
N GLN A 65 -4.58 2.60 5.92
CA GLN A 65 -4.55 2.37 7.36
C GLN A 65 -3.60 3.40 8.00
N VAL A 66 -4.08 4.09 9.04
CA VAL A 66 -3.32 5.13 9.76
C VAL A 66 -2.97 4.62 11.15
N ILE A 67 -1.68 4.59 11.47
CA ILE A 67 -1.18 4.18 12.79
C ILE A 67 -0.46 5.36 13.44
N PRO A 68 -0.93 5.86 14.60
CA PRO A 68 -0.20 6.85 15.39
C PRO A 68 1.19 6.35 15.80
N LEU A 69 2.18 7.25 15.75
CA LEU A 69 3.57 6.95 16.14
C LEU A 69 3.92 7.44 17.56
N ASP A 70 2.92 7.64 18.41
CA ASP A 70 3.05 8.05 19.81
C ASP A 70 3.26 6.88 20.77
N GLU A 71 2.90 5.66 20.37
CA GLU A 71 3.07 4.44 21.15
C GLU A 71 3.81 3.34 20.37
N GLY A 72 4.48 2.43 21.09
CA GLY A 72 5.14 1.27 20.49
C GLY A 72 4.15 0.18 20.09
N GLY A 73 4.30 -0.40 18.90
CA GLY A 73 3.42 -1.46 18.40
C GLY A 73 3.95 -2.17 17.17
N VAL A 74 3.34 -3.32 16.83
CA VAL A 74 3.65 -4.05 15.60
C VAL A 74 2.86 -3.43 14.45
N VAL A 75 3.57 -2.83 13.50
CA VAL A 75 2.98 -2.13 12.35
C VAL A 75 2.66 -3.08 11.20
N PHE A 76 3.59 -3.99 10.89
CA PHE A 76 3.45 -4.93 9.79
C PHE A 76 4.35 -6.15 10.01
N THR A 77 3.81 -7.33 9.79
CA THR A 77 4.55 -8.59 9.70
C THR A 77 4.01 -9.39 8.53
N GLN A 78 4.90 -9.95 7.71
CA GLN A 78 4.50 -10.82 6.61
C GLN A 78 5.47 -11.98 6.48
N VAL A 79 4.91 -13.18 6.36
CA VAL A 79 5.63 -14.40 5.99
C VAL A 79 5.06 -14.87 4.66
N ARG A 80 5.88 -14.98 3.62
CA ARG A 80 5.48 -15.49 2.29
C ARG A 80 6.15 -16.84 2.04
N GLY A 81 5.39 -17.80 1.54
CA GLY A 81 5.92 -19.13 1.19
C GLY A 81 6.29 -20.00 2.40
N ALA A 82 5.71 -19.75 3.58
CA ALA A 82 5.83 -20.70 4.69
C ALA A 82 5.11 -22.00 4.33
N ILE A 83 5.87 -23.09 4.30
CA ILE A 83 5.36 -24.45 4.25
C ILE A 83 5.33 -24.88 5.71
N ASP A 84 4.15 -24.84 6.34
CA ASP A 84 4.07 -25.08 7.79
C ASP A 84 4.52 -26.49 8.17
N HIS A 85 4.54 -27.48 7.26
CA HIS A 85 5.08 -28.81 7.54
C HIS A 85 5.67 -29.46 6.26
N LEU A 86 6.96 -29.81 6.31
CA LEU A 86 7.56 -30.93 5.56
C LEU A 86 7.72 -32.10 6.53
#